data_AF-A0A0H2RQF1-F1
#
_entry.id   AF-A0A0H2RQF1-F1
#
_cell.length_a   1.000
_cell.length_b   1.000
_cell.length_c   1.000
_cell.angle_alpha   90.00
_cell.angle_beta   90.00
_cell.angle_gamma   90.00
#
_symmetry.space_group_name_H-M   'P 1'
#
loop_
_entity.id
_entity.type
_entity.pdbx_description
1 polymer ?
#
loop_
_entity_poly.entity_id
_entity_poly.type
_entity_poly.pdbx_seq_one_letter_code
_entity_poly.pdbx_strand_id
1 'polypeptide(L)'
;MPAVRSTSVRATRALKGEKSQKVELQRFAFGSSTTSTGDEISERSELDSQTDFSVLAASTTDFPRGEFRSSYRRKDGKKVTPHQWAVYDFIMNIPCGKVSTYKQICDALGEGSPRSVGSALRNNPFAPYVPCHRVVASDFYLGGFVGEWGTEKTSGSQCSKKLDMLTKEGVPFTSDHKLKNPERSLWRIPAS
;
A
#
# COMPACT_ATOMS: atom_id res chain seq x y z
N MET A 1 -38.58 46.65 -35.91
CA MET A 1 -38.90 45.50 -36.78
C MET A 1 -37.72 45.29 -37.73
N PRO A 2 -37.26 44.08 -38.04
CA PRO A 2 -37.62 42.75 -37.51
C PRO A 2 -36.47 42.12 -36.67
N ALA A 3 -36.53 40.81 -36.39
CA ALA A 3 -35.57 40.06 -35.57
C ALA A 3 -35.16 38.71 -36.20
N VAL A 4 -33.98 38.20 -35.85
CA VAL A 4 -33.55 36.78 -36.00
C VAL A 4 -32.59 36.46 -34.82
N ARG A 5 -32.98 35.68 -33.79
CA ARG A 5 -33.05 34.21 -33.69
C ARG A 5 -31.76 33.46 -34.05
N SER A 6 -31.09 32.89 -33.03
CA SER A 6 -30.72 31.47 -33.04
C SER A 6 -30.45 30.90 -31.63
N THR A 7 -30.90 29.64 -31.45
CA THR A 7 -30.56 28.56 -30.49
C THR A 7 -29.37 28.75 -29.52
N SER A 8 -29.26 28.14 -28.34
CA SER A 8 -29.86 26.93 -27.73
C SER A 8 -29.64 27.00 -26.18
N VAL A 9 -29.95 26.06 -25.26
CA VAL A 9 -30.45 24.66 -25.27
C VAL A 9 -31.56 24.52 -24.19
N ARG A 10 -32.35 23.44 -24.22
CA ARG A 10 -33.35 23.07 -23.19
C ARG A 10 -32.86 21.86 -22.38
N ALA A 11 -32.92 21.90 -21.05
CA ALA A 11 -32.73 20.72 -20.19
C ALA A 11 -33.79 20.69 -19.08
N THR A 12 -34.62 19.64 -19.08
CA THR A 12 -35.80 19.53 -18.19
C THR A 12 -35.62 18.47 -17.11
N ARG A 13 -35.85 18.89 -15.87
CA ARG A 13 -36.54 18.19 -14.76
C ARG A 13 -36.46 16.65 -14.67
N ALA A 14 -35.87 16.22 -13.56
CA ALA A 14 -36.01 14.96 -12.82
C ALA A 14 -37.23 14.05 -13.07
N LEU A 15 -37.02 12.72 -12.93
CA LEU A 15 -37.47 11.93 -11.76
C LEU A 15 -37.14 10.41 -11.86
N LYS A 16 -37.00 9.78 -10.67
CA LYS A 16 -37.16 8.35 -10.33
C LYS A 16 -36.17 7.30 -10.88
N GLY A 17 -35.81 6.36 -10.01
CA GLY A 17 -34.89 5.25 -10.32
C GLY A 17 -34.42 4.47 -9.08
N GLU A 18 -35.33 4.04 -8.21
CA GLU A 18 -35.00 3.18 -7.06
C GLU A 18 -34.48 1.82 -7.53
N LYS A 19 -33.41 1.30 -6.90
CA LYS A 19 -33.23 -0.14 -6.65
C LYS A 19 -32.10 -0.40 -5.66
N SER A 20 -32.49 -0.61 -4.40
CA SER A 20 -31.65 -1.30 -3.42
C SER A 20 -31.39 -2.73 -3.89
N GLN A 21 -30.13 -3.18 -3.84
CA GLN A 21 -29.83 -4.60 -3.74
C GLN A 21 -29.01 -4.86 -2.48
N LYS A 22 -29.51 -5.82 -1.71
CA LYS A 22 -29.11 -6.17 -0.35
C LYS A 22 -28.78 -7.65 -0.39
N VAL A 23 -27.50 -7.99 -0.25
CA VAL A 23 -26.98 -9.36 -0.17
C VAL A 23 -26.00 -9.35 1.01
N GLU A 24 -26.49 -9.53 2.23
CA GLU A 24 -26.69 -10.83 2.90
C GLU A 24 -25.40 -11.29 3.58
N LEU A 25 -25.23 -10.79 4.81
CA LEU A 25 -24.22 -11.23 5.77
C LEU A 25 -24.68 -12.55 6.40
N GLN A 26 -24.10 -13.67 5.97
CA GLN A 26 -24.27 -14.93 6.68
C GLN A 26 -23.56 -14.89 8.04
N ARG A 27 -24.38 -14.82 9.10
CA ARG A 27 -23.94 -15.04 10.48
C ARG A 27 -23.91 -16.54 10.72
N PHE A 28 -22.72 -17.13 10.83
CA PHE A 28 -22.61 -18.46 11.45
C PHE A 28 -22.49 -18.28 12.96
N ALA A 29 -23.55 -18.62 13.66
CA ALA A 29 -23.60 -18.64 15.12
C ALA A 29 -23.87 -20.07 15.60
N PHE A 30 -23.01 -20.50 16.52
CA PHE A 30 -23.30 -21.42 17.62
C PHE A 30 -23.81 -22.84 17.29
N GLY A 31 -22.88 -23.80 17.40
CA GLY A 31 -23.20 -25.21 17.67
C GLY A 31 -22.52 -25.64 18.96
N SER A 32 -23.18 -25.49 20.11
CA SER A 32 -22.74 -26.12 21.36
C SER A 32 -23.29 -27.53 21.45
N SER A 33 -22.42 -28.53 21.58
CA SER A 33 -22.82 -29.88 22.01
C SER A 33 -21.91 -30.34 23.12
N THR A 34 -22.47 -30.34 24.33
CA THR A 34 -21.88 -30.92 25.54
C THR A 34 -21.86 -32.45 25.45
N THR A 35 -20.74 -33.07 25.78
CA THR A 35 -20.73 -34.39 26.43
C THR A 35 -19.55 -34.47 27.40
N SER A 36 -19.85 -34.98 28.59
CA SER A 36 -18.94 -35.16 29.72
C SER A 36 -18.33 -36.57 29.73
N THR A 37 -17.45 -36.82 30.72
CA THR A 37 -16.66 -38.06 30.93
C THR A 37 -15.43 -38.12 30.00
N GLY A 38 -14.18 -38.24 30.49
CA GLY A 38 -13.70 -38.34 31.87
C GLY A 38 -12.77 -39.54 32.03
N ASP A 39 -11.49 -39.33 31.75
CA ASP A 39 -10.40 -40.25 32.11
C ASP A 39 -9.11 -39.43 32.30
N GLU A 40 -8.40 -39.66 33.40
CA GLU A 40 -7.05 -39.16 33.63
C GLU A 40 -6.04 -40.10 32.94
N ILE A 41 -4.93 -39.56 32.41
CA ILE A 41 -3.62 -40.25 32.36
C ILE A 41 -2.48 -39.22 32.20
N SER A 42 -1.58 -39.27 33.19
CA SER A 42 -0.13 -38.97 33.18
C SER A 42 0.46 -37.62 32.69
N GLU A 43 1.29 -37.07 33.58
CA GLU A 43 2.38 -36.14 33.29
C GLU A 43 3.47 -36.71 32.35
N ARG A 44 4.32 -35.80 31.84
CA ARG A 44 5.62 -36.00 31.16
C ARG A 44 5.54 -36.57 29.72
N SER A 45 6.32 -36.08 28.75
CA SER A 45 7.48 -35.16 28.82
C SER A 45 7.75 -34.41 27.50
N GLU A 46 8.72 -33.50 27.58
CA GLU A 46 9.59 -33.01 26.49
C GLU A 46 8.97 -32.17 25.34
N LEU A 47 9.18 -30.85 25.51
CA LEU A 47 9.57 -29.96 24.41
C LEU A 47 10.70 -30.62 23.59
N ASP A 48 10.44 -31.07 22.36
CA ASP A 48 11.49 -31.12 21.34
C ASP A 48 11.50 -29.80 20.57
N SER A 49 12.31 -28.89 21.09
CA SER A 49 12.57 -27.58 20.50
C SER A 49 13.52 -27.71 19.31
N GLN A 50 12.99 -27.98 18.11
CA GLN A 50 13.74 -27.85 16.85
C GLN A 50 12.88 -27.71 15.57
N THR A 51 11.76 -26.99 15.63
CA THR A 51 11.24 -26.32 14.42
C THR A 51 12.13 -25.13 14.09
N ASP A 52 13.08 -25.36 13.19
CA ASP A 52 14.07 -24.39 12.77
C ASP A 52 13.39 -23.16 12.11
N PHE A 53 13.28 -22.07 12.86
CA PHE A 53 12.54 -20.87 12.45
C PHE A 53 13.18 -20.18 11.22
N SER A 54 14.43 -20.54 10.90
CA SER A 54 15.11 -20.15 9.66
C SER A 54 14.41 -20.66 8.40
N VAL A 55 13.74 -21.82 8.47
CA VAL A 55 13.05 -22.46 7.34
C VAL A 55 11.69 -21.81 7.06
N LEU A 56 11.00 -21.31 8.09
CA LEU A 56 9.74 -20.58 7.96
C LEU A 56 9.92 -19.12 7.47
N ALA A 57 11.11 -18.55 7.61
CA ALA A 57 11.45 -17.25 7.03
C ALA A 57 11.51 -17.28 5.48
N ALA A 58 11.63 -18.47 4.87
CA ALA A 58 11.61 -18.68 3.43
C ALA A 58 10.19 -18.74 2.83
N SER A 59 9.21 -18.06 3.44
CA SER A 59 7.89 -17.77 2.88
C SER A 59 8.05 -16.92 1.61
N THR A 60 8.30 -17.63 0.51
CA THR A 60 8.86 -17.11 -0.74
C THR A 60 7.86 -16.21 -1.41
N THR A 61 8.10 -14.91 -1.26
CA THR A 61 7.27 -13.87 -1.86
C THR A 61 7.90 -13.38 -3.17
N ASP A 62 7.04 -13.25 -4.18
CA ASP A 62 7.36 -13.17 -5.61
C ASP A 62 7.95 -11.82 -6.05
N PHE A 63 9.13 -11.47 -5.50
CA PHE A 63 9.94 -10.35 -5.97
C PHE A 63 11.24 -10.87 -6.59
N PRO A 64 11.40 -10.75 -7.92
CA PRO A 64 12.46 -11.43 -8.63
C PRO A 64 13.85 -10.87 -8.34
N ARG A 65 14.79 -11.78 -8.17
CA ARG A 65 16.23 -11.50 -8.03
C ARG A 65 16.96 -12.09 -9.24
N GLY A 66 18.12 -11.51 -9.56
CA GLY A 66 18.96 -11.98 -10.68
C GLY A 66 18.25 -11.94 -12.04
N GLU A 67 18.54 -12.94 -12.87
CA GLU A 67 18.17 -13.01 -14.30
C GLU A 67 16.66 -12.98 -14.56
N PHE A 68 15.87 -13.50 -13.62
CA PHE A 68 14.40 -13.54 -13.70
C PHE A 68 13.78 -12.15 -13.90
N ARG A 69 14.44 -11.08 -13.45
CA ARG A 69 13.98 -9.68 -13.66
C ARG A 69 13.71 -9.33 -15.13
N SER A 70 14.39 -9.99 -16.06
CA SER A 70 14.26 -9.76 -17.50
C SER A 70 12.89 -10.16 -18.08
N SER A 71 12.15 -11.08 -17.42
CA SER A 71 10.83 -11.53 -17.87
C SER A 71 9.69 -10.59 -17.47
N TYR A 72 9.85 -9.83 -16.38
CA TYR A 72 8.77 -9.04 -15.79
C TYR A 72 8.38 -7.83 -16.64
N ARG A 73 7.08 -7.54 -16.63
CA ARG A 73 6.47 -6.41 -17.33
C ARG A 73 5.63 -5.59 -16.36
N ARG A 74 5.56 -4.31 -16.62
CA ARG A 74 4.66 -3.35 -15.95
C ARG A 74 3.23 -3.50 -16.49
N LYS A 75 2.29 -2.82 -15.83
CA LYS A 75 0.87 -2.75 -16.23
C LYS A 75 0.64 -2.20 -17.65
N ASP A 76 1.61 -1.45 -18.20
CA ASP A 76 1.61 -0.93 -19.58
C ASP A 76 2.36 -1.84 -20.59
N GLY A 77 2.62 -3.10 -20.22
CA GLY A 77 3.31 -4.09 -21.07
C GLY A 77 4.80 -3.86 -21.27
N LYS A 78 5.35 -2.73 -20.79
CA LYS A 78 6.78 -2.38 -20.94
C LYS A 78 7.65 -3.15 -19.94
N LYS A 79 8.91 -3.39 -20.30
CA LYS A 79 9.93 -3.93 -19.38
C LYS A 79 10.13 -2.97 -18.19
N VAL A 80 10.39 -3.53 -17.01
CA VAL A 80 10.84 -2.75 -15.84
C VAL A 80 12.26 -2.24 -16.13
N THR A 81 12.51 -0.94 -15.96
CA THR A 81 13.83 -0.34 -16.25
C THR A 81 14.83 -0.56 -15.09
N PRO A 82 16.16 -0.44 -15.33
CA PRO A 82 17.16 -0.52 -14.26
C PRO A 82 16.88 0.44 -13.10
N HIS A 83 16.55 1.72 -13.39
CA HIS A 83 16.14 2.69 -12.37
C HIS A 83 14.93 2.25 -11.55
N GLN A 84 13.94 1.61 -12.19
CA GLN A 84 12.77 1.08 -11.47
C GLN A 84 13.15 -0.08 -10.55
N TRP A 85 14.03 -0.99 -10.99
CA TRP A 85 14.56 -2.05 -10.12
C TRP A 85 15.32 -1.48 -8.93
N ALA A 86 16.22 -0.52 -9.15
CA ALA A 86 16.98 0.13 -8.07
C ALA A 86 16.06 0.79 -7.03
N VAL A 87 15.00 1.49 -7.47
CA VAL A 87 13.98 2.05 -6.58
C VAL A 87 13.22 0.96 -5.81
N TYR A 88 12.83 -0.15 -6.46
CA TYR A 88 12.10 -1.24 -5.78
C TYR A 88 12.99 -1.99 -4.78
N ASP A 89 14.25 -2.23 -5.12
CA ASP A 89 15.24 -2.83 -4.21
C ASP A 89 15.47 -1.94 -2.98
N PHE A 90 15.59 -0.63 -3.19
CA PHE A 90 15.82 0.32 -2.11
C PHE A 90 14.65 0.36 -1.11
N ILE A 91 13.41 0.51 -1.59
CA ILE A 91 12.23 0.65 -0.71
C ILE A 91 11.86 -0.65 0.01
N MET A 92 12.27 -1.80 -0.50
CA MET A 92 12.16 -3.10 0.19
C MET A 92 12.94 -3.15 1.51
N ASN A 93 13.97 -2.32 1.67
CA ASN A 93 14.73 -2.20 2.92
C ASN A 93 14.07 -1.28 3.96
N ILE A 94 13.01 -0.54 3.62
CA ILE A 94 12.30 0.32 4.58
C ILE A 94 11.46 -0.57 5.50
N PRO A 95 11.75 -0.66 6.81
CA PRO A 95 11.02 -1.54 7.71
C PRO A 95 9.60 -1.03 7.99
N CYS A 96 8.74 -1.92 8.47
CA CYS A 96 7.39 -1.58 8.91
C CYS A 96 7.42 -0.48 9.98
N GLY A 97 6.49 0.47 9.90
CA GLY A 97 6.41 1.59 10.85
C GLY A 97 7.47 2.67 10.64
N LYS A 98 8.20 2.62 9.52
CA LYS A 98 9.11 3.68 9.07
C LYS A 98 8.75 4.16 7.67
N VAL A 99 9.11 5.42 7.39
CA VAL A 99 8.93 6.06 6.08
C VAL A 99 10.23 6.68 5.58
N SER A 100 10.41 6.73 4.26
CA SER A 100 11.51 7.45 3.60
C SER A 100 10.95 8.52 2.67
N THR A 101 11.74 9.52 2.31
CA THR A 101 11.30 10.57 1.38
C THR A 101 11.73 10.28 -0.06
N TYR A 102 10.96 10.75 -1.05
CA TYR A 102 11.36 10.68 -2.47
C TYR A 102 12.76 11.29 -2.73
N LYS A 103 13.14 12.32 -1.97
CA LYS A 103 14.47 12.92 -2.02
C LYS A 103 15.54 11.97 -1.47
N GLN A 104 15.37 11.43 -0.25
CA GLN A 104 16.35 10.49 0.32
C GLN A 104 16.59 9.28 -0.57
N ILE A 105 15.56 8.73 -1.22
CA ILE A 105 15.73 7.62 -2.17
C ILE A 105 16.58 8.04 -3.37
N CYS A 106 16.30 9.22 -3.95
CA CYS A 106 17.08 9.77 -5.06
C CYS A 106 18.54 10.02 -4.67
N ASP A 107 18.77 10.65 -3.51
CA ASP A 107 20.09 10.97 -2.99
C ASP A 107 20.90 9.69 -2.70
N ALA A 108 20.23 8.62 -2.23
CA ALA A 108 20.86 7.33 -1.90
C ALA A 108 21.20 6.47 -3.13
N LEU A 109 20.38 6.54 -4.19
CA LEU A 109 20.66 5.86 -5.45
C LEU A 109 21.71 6.60 -6.28
N GLY A 110 21.95 7.89 -6.01
CA GLY A 110 22.85 8.73 -6.80
C GLY A 110 22.32 9.06 -8.21
N GLU A 111 21.09 8.67 -8.54
CA GLU A 111 20.50 8.82 -9.88
C GLU A 111 19.02 9.21 -9.86
N GLY A 112 18.59 9.86 -10.96
CA GLY A 112 17.20 10.22 -11.19
C GLY A 112 16.78 11.54 -10.53
N SER A 113 15.51 11.60 -10.11
CA SER A 113 14.93 12.74 -9.39
C SER A 113 13.77 12.27 -8.49
N PRO A 114 13.35 13.05 -7.49
CA PRO A 114 12.16 12.72 -6.68
C PRO A 114 10.90 12.42 -7.52
N ARG A 115 10.77 13.07 -8.70
CA ARG A 115 9.69 12.82 -9.67
C ARG A 115 9.85 11.51 -10.43
N SER A 116 11.08 11.11 -10.80
CA SER A 116 11.30 9.80 -11.45
C SER A 116 11.06 8.65 -10.48
N VAL A 117 11.47 8.79 -9.22
CA VAL A 117 11.12 7.84 -8.14
C VAL A 117 9.60 7.75 -8.00
N GLY A 118 8.88 8.87 -7.93
CA GLY A 118 7.41 8.88 -7.93
C GLY A 118 6.78 8.16 -9.13
N SER A 119 7.33 8.34 -10.33
CA SER A 119 6.91 7.64 -11.55
C SER A 119 7.22 6.13 -11.50
N ALA A 120 8.36 5.73 -10.92
CA ALA A 120 8.68 4.33 -10.67
C ALA A 120 7.65 3.68 -9.74
N LEU A 121 7.36 4.29 -8.58
CA LEU A 121 6.38 3.78 -7.63
C LEU A 121 4.95 3.71 -8.18
N ARG A 122 4.52 4.69 -8.99
CA ARG A 122 3.21 4.66 -9.66
C ARG A 122 3.04 3.44 -10.56
N ASN A 123 4.13 2.99 -11.19
CA ASN A 123 4.14 1.89 -12.14
C ASN A 123 4.61 0.55 -11.52
N ASN A 124 4.69 0.46 -10.19
CA ASN A 124 5.05 -0.75 -9.46
C ASN A 124 4.07 -1.90 -9.75
N PRO A 125 4.50 -3.02 -10.37
CA PRO A 125 3.65 -4.18 -10.56
C PRO A 125 3.58 -5.07 -9.30
N PHE A 126 4.51 -4.93 -8.36
CA PHE A 126 4.68 -5.74 -7.16
C PHE A 126 3.95 -5.18 -5.93
N ALA A 127 3.00 -4.27 -6.09
CA ALA A 127 2.19 -3.76 -4.99
C ALA A 127 1.13 -4.83 -4.58
N PRO A 128 0.89 -5.08 -3.28
CA PRO A 128 1.36 -4.32 -2.11
C PRO A 128 2.69 -4.80 -1.52
N TYR A 129 3.28 -5.89 -2.02
CA TYR A 129 4.48 -6.50 -1.46
C TYR A 129 5.68 -5.54 -1.39
N VAL A 130 5.99 -4.88 -2.50
CA VAL A 130 6.95 -3.77 -2.54
C VAL A 130 6.28 -2.52 -1.92
N PRO A 131 6.75 -2.01 -0.76
CA PRO A 131 5.98 -1.13 0.13
C PRO A 131 5.99 0.34 -0.32
N CYS A 132 5.45 0.62 -1.50
CA CYS A 132 5.46 1.96 -2.11
C CYS A 132 4.64 3.01 -1.32
N HIS A 133 3.82 2.60 -0.35
CA HIS A 133 3.14 3.50 0.59
C HIS A 133 4.09 4.13 1.63
N ARG A 134 5.23 3.49 1.93
CA ARG A 134 6.23 4.01 2.89
C ARG A 134 7.06 5.19 2.37
N VAL A 135 6.80 5.66 1.14
CA VAL A 135 7.52 6.79 0.54
C VAL A 135 6.67 8.06 0.58
N VAL A 136 7.17 9.11 1.24
CA VAL A 136 6.46 10.40 1.44
C VAL A 136 7.20 11.58 0.80
N ALA A 137 6.56 12.75 0.75
CA ALA A 137 7.19 13.97 0.25
C ALA A 137 8.24 14.53 1.23
N SER A 138 9.18 15.32 0.72
CA SER A 138 10.33 15.84 1.48
C SER A 138 9.97 16.88 2.54
N ASP A 139 8.78 17.47 2.44
CA ASP A 139 8.14 18.36 3.43
C ASP A 139 7.32 17.57 4.48
N PHE A 140 7.49 16.24 4.50
CA PHE A 140 6.75 15.26 5.30
C PHE A 140 5.23 15.23 5.05
N TYR A 141 4.77 15.81 3.95
CA TYR A 141 3.42 15.58 3.47
C TYR A 141 3.28 14.15 2.92
N LEU A 142 2.12 13.54 3.12
CA LEU A 142 1.81 12.17 2.68
C LEU A 142 2.16 11.92 1.19
N GLY A 143 1.98 12.95 0.36
CA GLY A 143 2.28 12.90 -1.08
C GLY A 143 1.34 11.97 -1.86
N GLY A 144 1.68 11.69 -3.10
CA GLY A 144 0.84 10.89 -3.98
C GLY A 144 0.81 9.38 -3.68
N PHE A 145 -0.20 8.71 -4.23
CA PHE A 145 -0.31 7.24 -4.22
C PHE A 145 -0.97 6.73 -5.51
N VAL A 146 -0.36 5.74 -6.16
CA VAL A 146 -0.89 5.04 -7.36
C VAL A 146 -1.29 6.00 -8.52
N GLY A 147 -0.74 7.21 -8.54
CA GLY A 147 -0.98 8.22 -9.57
C GLY A 147 -1.97 9.32 -9.20
N GLU A 148 -2.63 9.23 -8.04
CA GLU A 148 -3.33 10.37 -7.43
C GLU A 148 -2.34 11.21 -6.62
N TRP A 149 -2.54 12.53 -6.62
CA TRP A 149 -1.77 13.48 -5.83
C TRP A 149 -2.71 14.53 -5.25
N GLY A 150 -2.55 14.88 -3.96
CA GLY A 150 -3.26 15.98 -3.33
C GLY A 150 -3.88 15.62 -1.98
N THR A 151 -4.72 16.53 -1.49
CA THR A 151 -5.42 16.51 -0.20
C THR A 151 -6.85 15.98 -0.31
N GLU A 152 -7.25 15.39 -1.45
CA GLU A 152 -8.66 15.08 -1.69
C GLU A 152 -9.23 14.13 -0.64
N LYS A 153 -10.08 14.72 0.22
CA LYS A 153 -10.81 14.10 1.33
C LYS A 153 -11.98 13.23 0.85
N THR A 154 -11.95 12.81 -0.40
CA THR A 154 -12.90 11.90 -1.02
C THR A 154 -12.68 10.52 -0.41
N SER A 155 -13.62 10.09 0.44
CA SER A 155 -13.60 8.77 1.08
C SER A 155 -13.42 7.67 0.02
N GLY A 156 -12.27 6.97 0.08
CA GLY A 156 -11.89 5.96 -0.92
C GLY A 156 -10.73 6.37 -1.86
N SER A 157 -10.23 7.61 -1.79
CA SER A 157 -9.05 8.06 -2.54
C SER A 157 -7.81 7.20 -2.24
N GLN A 158 -6.90 7.10 -3.20
CA GLN A 158 -5.64 6.36 -3.04
C GLN A 158 -4.77 6.98 -1.95
N CYS A 159 -4.80 8.31 -1.79
CA CYS A 159 -4.20 8.98 -0.64
C CYS A 159 -4.77 8.48 0.70
N SER A 160 -6.10 8.33 0.81
CA SER A 160 -6.74 7.79 2.02
C SER A 160 -6.31 6.35 2.32
N LYS A 161 -6.17 5.49 1.29
CA LYS A 161 -5.66 4.11 1.45
C LYS A 161 -4.21 4.08 1.91
N LYS A 162 -3.35 4.98 1.38
CA LYS A 162 -1.96 5.14 1.83
C LYS A 162 -1.89 5.52 3.31
N LEU A 163 -2.73 6.46 3.73
CA LEU A 163 -2.83 6.90 5.12
C LEU A 163 -3.29 5.78 6.05
N ASP A 164 -4.30 5.01 5.67
CA ASP A 164 -4.79 3.85 6.43
C ASP A 164 -3.70 2.78 6.60
N MET A 165 -2.99 2.42 5.52
CA MET A 165 -1.86 1.48 5.60
C MET A 165 -0.75 1.98 6.53
N LEU A 166 -0.33 3.24 6.40
CA LEU A 166 0.69 3.83 7.29
C LEU A 166 0.22 3.92 8.75
N THR A 167 -1.05 4.22 8.99
CA THR A 167 -1.62 4.27 10.34
C THR A 167 -1.64 2.88 10.98
N LYS A 168 -1.96 1.83 10.21
CA LYS A 168 -1.88 0.42 10.64
C LYS A 168 -0.46 -0.05 10.93
N GLU A 169 0.53 0.51 10.24
CA GLU A 169 1.95 0.32 10.57
C GLU A 169 2.43 1.15 11.79
N GLY A 170 1.54 1.93 12.42
CA GLY A 170 1.87 2.76 13.58
C GLY A 170 2.57 4.08 13.24
N VAL A 171 2.52 4.55 11.98
CA VAL A 171 3.08 5.83 11.55
C VAL A 171 2.02 6.94 11.72
N PRO A 172 2.19 7.89 12.66
CA PRO A 172 1.16 8.88 12.96
C PRO A 172 1.19 10.05 11.98
N PHE A 173 0.01 10.53 11.59
CA PHE A 173 -0.18 11.72 10.76
C PHE A 173 -1.15 12.73 11.41
N THR A 174 -1.10 13.98 10.95
CA THR A 174 -2.02 15.08 11.29
C THR A 174 -3.24 15.07 10.35
N SER A 175 -4.31 15.76 10.73
CA SER A 175 -5.51 16.02 9.89
C SER A 175 -5.17 16.58 8.51
N ASP A 176 -4.06 17.31 8.40
CA ASP A 176 -3.57 17.93 7.17
C ASP A 176 -2.58 17.02 6.40
N HIS A 177 -2.61 15.72 6.69
CA HIS A 177 -1.79 14.66 6.06
C HIS A 177 -0.27 14.90 6.12
N LYS A 178 0.21 15.64 7.12
CA LYS A 178 1.63 15.74 7.47
C LYS A 178 2.02 14.70 8.53
N LEU A 179 3.22 14.13 8.39
CA LEU A 179 3.80 13.19 9.35
C LEU A 179 3.94 13.84 10.74
N LYS A 180 3.57 13.13 11.79
CA LYS A 180 3.89 13.49 13.17
C LYS A 180 5.20 12.81 13.57
N ASN A 181 5.98 13.49 14.41
CA ASN A 181 7.19 12.97 15.03
C ASN A 181 8.15 12.36 13.98
N PRO A 182 8.61 13.15 12.99
CA PRO A 182 9.43 12.68 11.88
C PRO A 182 10.73 12.01 12.38
N GLU A 183 11.30 12.44 13.50
CA GLU A 183 12.47 11.83 14.14
C GLU A 183 12.26 10.36 14.55
N ARG A 184 11.04 9.99 14.93
CA ARG A 184 10.68 8.60 15.27
C ARG A 184 10.28 7.80 14.03
N SER A 185 9.62 8.42 13.07
CA SER A 185 9.01 7.75 11.91
C SER A 185 9.93 7.66 10.68
N LEU A 186 10.90 8.56 10.52
CA LEU A 186 11.84 8.50 9.40
C LEU A 186 12.76 7.28 9.52
N TRP A 187 12.88 6.56 8.41
CA TRP A 187 13.98 5.65 8.19
C TRP A 187 15.23 6.48 7.87
N ARG A 188 16.31 6.20 8.61
CA ARG A 188 17.65 6.66 8.25
C ARG A 188 18.32 5.50 7.53
N ILE A 189 18.90 5.82 6.38
CA ILE A 189 19.68 4.87 5.58
C ILE A 189 20.91 4.53 6.44
N PRO A 190 21.20 3.24 6.71
CA PRO A 190 22.43 2.88 7.39
C PRO A 190 23.62 3.31 6.51
N ALA A 191 24.69 3.83 7.14
CA ALA A 191 25.93 4.07 6.42
C ALA A 191 26.48 2.72 5.91
N SER A 192 26.85 2.70 4.64
CA SER A 192 27.49 1.57 3.94
C SER A 192 28.97 1.46 4.30
#